data_AF-A0A388P9J2-F1
#
_entry.id   AF-A0A388P9J2-F1
#
_cell.length_a   1.000
_cell.length_b   1.000
_cell.length_c   1.000
_cell.angle_alpha   90.00
_cell.angle_beta   90.00
_cell.angle_gamma   90.00
#
_symmetry.space_group_name_H-M   'P 1'
#
loop_
_entity.id
_entity.type
_entity.pdbx_description
1 polymer ?
#
loop_
_entity_poly.entity_id
_entity_poly.type
_entity_poly.pdbx_seq_one_letter_code
_entity_poly.pdbx_strand_id
1 'polypeptide(L)'
;MRPASAWRSSRARGPSKATTPLRNLLKKARSLDRSVSRATIYRAIPLLIGSSVIREVDVGRDHKYYLAEAGSATFRAQLICESCETIVEVEAPFMEWYGKAVAAKHGMRPISQKLQVTALCERCQKRKAARP
;
A
#
# COMPACT_ATOMS: atom_id res chain seq x y z
N MET A 1 -3.27 -4.80 37.72
CA MET A 1 -2.31 -4.21 36.74
C MET A 1 -1.51 -5.35 36.12
N ARG A 2 -1.65 -5.60 34.81
CA ARG A 2 -0.99 -6.72 34.08
C ARG A 2 0.04 -6.13 33.11
N PRO A 3 1.27 -6.67 33.02
CA PRO A 3 2.36 -6.05 32.27
C PRO A 3 2.21 -6.21 30.75
N ALA A 4 2.63 -5.17 30.04
CA ALA A 4 2.62 -5.00 28.58
C ALA A 4 3.79 -5.73 27.89
N SER A 5 3.91 -7.04 28.10
CA SER A 5 5.02 -7.84 27.54
C SER A 5 4.54 -9.16 26.94
N ALA A 6 3.66 -9.06 25.95
CA ALA A 6 3.17 -10.22 25.21
C ALA A 6 2.87 -9.90 23.73
N TRP A 7 3.77 -9.18 23.05
CA TRP A 7 3.87 -9.25 21.59
C TRP A 7 4.91 -10.32 21.21
N ARG A 8 4.60 -11.56 21.60
CA ARG A 8 5.40 -12.74 21.31
C ARG A 8 4.90 -13.31 19.98
N SER A 9 5.74 -13.21 18.95
CA SER A 9 5.83 -14.15 17.82
C SER A 9 4.50 -14.74 17.32
N SER A 10 3.70 -13.95 16.62
CA SER A 10 2.75 -14.50 15.65
C SER A 10 3.15 -14.04 14.26
N ARG A 11 3.49 -15.02 13.43
CA ARG A 11 3.70 -14.86 11.99
C ARG A 11 2.42 -14.31 11.38
N ALA A 12 2.26 -12.99 11.35
CA ALA A 12 1.33 -12.33 10.47
C ALA A 12 1.93 -12.31 9.06
N ARG A 13 2.11 -13.50 8.46
CA ARG A 13 2.05 -13.64 6.99
C ARG A 13 0.57 -13.58 6.59
N GLY A 14 -0.07 -12.44 6.88
CA GLY A 14 -1.23 -12.04 6.09
C GLY A 14 -0.74 -11.67 4.69
N PRO A 15 -1.56 -11.75 3.62
CA PRO A 15 -1.13 -11.38 2.30
C PRO A 15 -0.91 -9.86 2.32
N SER A 16 0.32 -9.42 2.61
CA SER A 16 0.72 -8.05 2.29
C SER A 16 0.55 -7.96 0.77
N LYS A 17 -0.51 -7.29 0.30
CA LYS A 17 -0.69 -7.04 -1.12
C LYS A 17 0.54 -6.27 -1.57
N ALA A 18 1.48 -6.98 -2.16
CA ALA A 18 2.79 -6.45 -2.45
C ALA A 18 2.62 -5.43 -3.59
N THR A 19 2.78 -4.16 -3.23
CA THR A 19 2.84 -3.08 -4.20
C THR A 19 3.91 -3.40 -5.23
N THR A 20 3.49 -3.63 -6.48
CA THR A 20 4.38 -4.18 -7.50
C THR A 20 4.84 -3.05 -8.41
N PRO A 21 6.14 -2.72 -8.45
CA PRO A 21 6.64 -1.71 -9.37
C PRO A 21 6.49 -2.19 -10.82
N LEU A 22 6.39 -1.27 -11.77
CA LEU A 22 6.18 -1.56 -13.20
C LEU A 22 7.18 -2.60 -13.76
N ARG A 23 8.45 -2.52 -13.34
CA ARG A 23 9.49 -3.48 -13.76
C ARG A 23 9.17 -4.92 -13.35
N ASN A 24 8.54 -5.12 -12.18
CA ASN A 24 8.12 -6.44 -11.73
C ASN A 24 6.86 -6.92 -12.47
N LEU A 25 5.95 -6.02 -12.84
CA LEU A 25 4.82 -6.35 -13.73
C LEU A 25 5.33 -6.81 -15.10
N LEU A 26 6.32 -6.13 -15.67
CA LEU A 26 6.96 -6.53 -16.93
C LEU A 26 7.61 -7.91 -16.85
N LYS A 27 8.31 -8.21 -15.76
CA LYS A 27 8.88 -9.54 -15.56
C LYS A 27 7.81 -10.63 -15.52
N LYS A 28 6.70 -10.41 -14.81
CA LYS A 28 5.57 -11.35 -14.74
C LYS A 28 4.85 -11.50 -16.08
N ALA A 29 4.65 -10.41 -16.83
CA ALA A 29 4.05 -10.48 -18.15
C ALA A 29 4.96 -11.24 -19.13
N ARG A 30 6.28 -11.00 -19.08
CA ARG A 30 7.26 -11.71 -19.91
C ARG A 30 7.43 -13.19 -19.59
N SER A 31 7.12 -13.61 -18.37
CA SER A 31 7.07 -15.05 -18.05
C SER A 31 5.85 -15.75 -18.66
N LEU A 32 4.78 -15.01 -18.98
CA LEU A 32 3.62 -15.54 -19.69
C LEU A 32 3.83 -15.46 -21.21
N ASP A 33 4.32 -14.32 -21.70
CA ASP A 33 4.62 -14.10 -23.11
C ASP A 33 5.85 -13.18 -23.27
N ARG A 34 6.92 -13.73 -23.88
CA ARG A 34 8.19 -13.03 -24.11
C ARG A 34 8.07 -11.86 -25.09
N SER A 35 7.05 -11.82 -25.94
CA SER A 35 6.81 -10.74 -26.89
C SER A 35 6.35 -9.43 -26.22
N VAL A 36 5.93 -9.50 -24.95
CA VAL A 36 5.40 -8.35 -24.23
C VAL A 36 6.47 -7.29 -23.99
N SER A 37 6.21 -6.12 -24.58
CA SER A 37 7.01 -4.92 -24.44
C SER A 37 6.49 -4.02 -23.33
N ARG A 38 7.30 -3.03 -22.91
CA ARG A 38 6.86 -1.99 -21.95
C ARG A 38 5.65 -1.21 -22.47
N ALA A 39 5.60 -0.94 -23.78
CA ALA A 39 4.51 -0.19 -24.40
C ALA A 39 3.16 -0.90 -24.23
N THR A 40 3.14 -2.23 -24.33
CA THR A 40 1.93 -3.03 -24.11
C THR A 40 1.41 -2.87 -22.68
N ILE A 41 2.30 -2.87 -21.68
CA ILE A 41 1.91 -2.70 -20.28
C ILE A 41 1.40 -1.28 -20.01
N TYR A 42 2.08 -0.25 -20.52
CA TYR A 42 1.60 1.13 -20.37
C TYR A 42 0.23 1.35 -21.02
N ARG A 43 -0.09 0.66 -22.12
CA ARG A 43 -1.43 0.69 -22.75
C ARG A 43 -2.48 -0.08 -21.94
N ALA A 44 -2.08 -1.19 -21.31
CA ALA A 44 -2.98 -2.02 -20.50
C ALA A 44 -3.32 -1.38 -19.15
N ILE A 45 -2.39 -0.64 -18.53
CA ILE A 45 -2.59 -0.04 -17.20
C ILE A 45 -3.85 0.84 -17.11
N PRO A 46 -4.10 1.82 -18.00
CA PRO A 46 -5.32 2.62 -17.96
C PRO A 46 -6.59 1.77 -18.07
N LEU A 47 -6.57 0.70 -18.88
CA LEU A 47 -7.70 -0.21 -19.03
C LEU A 47 -7.96 -1.00 -17.74
N LEU A 48 -6.91 -1.46 -17.07
CA LEU A 48 -6.98 -2.18 -15.80
C LEU A 48 -7.41 -1.28 -14.63
N ILE A 49 -7.06 0.01 -14.68
CA ILE A 49 -7.56 1.03 -13.74
C ILE A 49 -9.04 1.27 -13.98
N GLY A 50 -9.43 1.47 -15.24
CA GLY A 50 -10.83 1.67 -15.63
C GLY A 50 -11.73 0.49 -15.26
N SER A 51 -11.21 -0.74 -15.31
CA SER A 51 -11.93 -1.94 -14.89
C SER A 51 -11.93 -2.18 -13.38
N SER A 52 -11.39 -1.25 -12.57
CA SER A 52 -11.24 -1.40 -11.11
C SER A 52 -10.50 -2.67 -10.68
N VAL A 53 -9.59 -3.18 -11.52
CA VAL A 53 -8.77 -4.36 -11.23
C VAL A 53 -7.46 -3.96 -10.55
N ILE A 54 -6.92 -2.79 -10.91
CA ILE A 54 -5.75 -2.20 -10.28
C ILE A 54 -6.01 -0.75 -9.86
N ARG A 55 -5.35 -0.33 -8.79
CA ARG A 55 -5.31 1.06 -8.35
C ARG A 55 -3.90 1.61 -8.48
N GLU A 56 -3.80 2.83 -9.00
CA GLU A 56 -2.57 3.61 -8.93
C GLU A 56 -2.40 4.17 -7.51
N VAL A 57 -1.24 3.93 -6.91
CA VAL A 57 -0.85 4.51 -5.63
C VAL A 57 0.24 5.51 -5.90
N ASP A 58 -0.11 6.78 -5.72
CA ASP A 58 0.87 7.85 -5.64
C ASP A 58 1.41 7.95 -4.20
N VAL A 59 2.74 7.89 -4.13
CA VAL A 59 3.56 7.89 -2.91
C VAL A 59 4.35 9.19 -2.78
N GLY A 60 4.20 10.13 -3.73
CA GLY A 60 4.94 11.39 -3.75
C GLY A 60 6.42 11.22 -4.14
N ARG A 61 6.74 10.17 -4.91
CA ARG A 61 8.07 9.95 -5.50
C ARG A 61 7.94 9.74 -7.01
N ASP A 62 9.07 9.80 -7.72
CA ASP A 62 9.17 9.77 -9.19
C ASP A 62 8.57 8.51 -9.88
N HIS A 63 8.20 7.49 -9.10
CA HIS A 63 7.68 6.21 -9.62
C HIS A 63 6.23 5.99 -9.22
N LYS A 64 5.41 5.61 -10.21
CA LYS A 64 4.04 5.16 -10.02
C LYS A 64 4.00 3.71 -9.56
N TYR A 65 3.25 3.46 -8.49
CA TYR A 65 3.04 2.13 -7.94
C TYR A 65 1.64 1.62 -8.27
N TYR A 66 1.50 0.33 -8.55
CA TYR A 66 0.21 -0.28 -8.85
C TYR A 66 -0.10 -1.40 -7.85
N LEU A 67 -1.34 -1.40 -7.37
CA LEU A 67 -1.89 -2.41 -6.48
C LEU A 67 -3.06 -3.13 -7.13
N ALA A 68 -3.16 -4.44 -6.89
CA ALA A 68 -4.37 -5.18 -7.27
C ALA A 68 -5.52 -4.79 -6.33
N GLU A 69 -6.61 -4.34 -6.92
CA GLU A 69 -7.83 -4.02 -6.21
C GLU A 69 -8.52 -5.35 -5.85
N ALA A 70 -8.28 -5.87 -4.64
CA ALA A 70 -9.18 -6.89 -4.10
C ALA A 70 -10.36 -6.16 -3.48
N GLY A 71 -11.57 -6.52 -3.90
CA GLY A 71 -12.82 -5.86 -3.59
C GLY A 71 -13.08 -5.60 -2.10
N SER A 72 -14.13 -4.82 -1.91
CA SER A 72 -14.57 -4.11 -0.71
C SER A 72 -13.85 -2.78 -0.47
N ALA A 73 -14.69 -1.74 -0.46
CA ALA A 73 -14.39 -0.34 -0.18
C ALA A 73 -14.11 -0.13 1.31
N THR A 74 -13.23 -0.93 1.89
CA THR A 74 -12.75 -0.73 3.25
C THR A 74 -11.71 0.38 3.26
N PHE A 75 -11.79 1.27 4.24
CA PHE A 75 -10.76 2.28 4.49
C PHE A 75 -9.44 1.56 4.75
N ARG A 76 -8.42 1.87 3.94
CA ARG A 76 -7.08 1.29 4.04
C ARG A 76 -6.08 2.36 4.44
N ALA A 77 -5.19 2.02 5.35
CA ALA A 77 -4.03 2.83 5.67
C ALA A 77 -2.82 2.32 4.88
N GLN A 78 -2.02 3.25 4.37
CA GLN A 78 -0.81 2.96 3.62
C GLN A 78 0.40 3.20 4.52
N LEU A 79 1.18 2.17 4.79
CA LEU A 79 2.46 2.26 5.49
C LEU A 79 3.60 2.22 4.47
N ILE A 80 4.49 3.21 4.52
CA ILE A 80 5.55 3.39 3.52
C ILE A 80 6.89 3.42 4.23
N CYS A 81 7.77 2.48 3.86
CA CYS A 81 9.12 2.50 4.40
C CYS A 81 9.94 3.62 3.74
N GLU A 82 10.46 4.56 4.53
CA GLU A 82 11.30 5.66 4.04
C GLU A 82 12.57 5.14 3.33
N SER A 83 13.16 4.06 3.85
CA SER A 83 14.47 3.55 3.42
C SER A 83 14.43 2.49 2.32
N CYS A 84 13.38 1.68 2.21
CA CYS A 84 13.28 0.61 1.21
C CYS A 84 12.04 0.70 0.33
N GLU A 85 11.24 1.77 0.47
CA GLU A 85 10.11 2.07 -0.42
C GLU A 85 9.04 0.98 -0.46
N THR A 86 9.04 0.11 0.55
CA THR A 86 8.06 -0.95 0.67
C THR A 86 6.76 -0.33 1.17
N ILE A 87 5.71 -0.50 0.38
CA ILE A 87 4.36 0.01 0.68
C ILE A 87 3.51 -1.18 1.10
N VAL A 88 2.91 -1.07 2.28
CA VAL A 88 2.01 -2.06 2.86
C VAL A 88 0.65 -1.42 3.09
N GLU A 89 -0.39 -2.00 2.50
CA GLU A 89 -1.77 -1.63 2.84
C GLU A 89 -2.25 -2.46 4.03
N VAL A 90 -2.86 -1.78 5.00
CA VAL A 90 -3.53 -2.40 6.14
C VAL A 90 -4.98 -1.92 6.20
N GLU A 91 -5.88 -2.80 6.61
CA GLU A 91 -7.27 -2.43 6.83
C GLU A 91 -7.37 -1.52 8.06
N ALA A 92 -8.07 -0.40 7.92
CA ALA A 92 -8.22 0.62 8.95
C ALA A 92 -9.70 1.02 9.10
N PRO A 93 -10.58 0.10 9.55
CA PRO A 93 -12.01 0.38 9.66
C PRO A 93 -12.33 1.57 10.58
N PHE A 94 -11.48 1.83 11.57
CA PHE A 94 -11.63 2.97 12.50
C PHE A 94 -11.55 4.34 11.81
N MET A 95 -10.91 4.43 10.63
CA MET A 95 -10.76 5.68 9.89
C MET A 95 -12.09 6.26 9.45
N GLU A 96 -13.07 5.41 9.14
CA GLU A 96 -14.41 5.85 8.74
C GLU A 96 -15.06 6.71 9.83
N TRP A 97 -15.06 6.20 11.06
CA TRP A 97 -15.65 6.89 12.19
C TRP A 97 -14.88 8.18 12.51
N TYR A 98 -13.54 8.12 12.46
CA TYR A 98 -12.69 9.28 12.70
C TYR A 98 -12.97 10.42 11.71
N GLY A 99 -13.09 10.11 10.41
CA GLY A 99 -13.39 11.13 9.39
C GLY A 99 -14.75 11.77 9.60
N LYS A 100 -15.78 10.96 9.88
CA LYS A 100 -17.13 11.47 10.20
C LYS A 100 -17.12 12.34 11.44
N ALA A 101 -16.43 11.93 12.50
CA ALA A 101 -16.36 12.68 13.75
C ALA A 101 -15.64 14.03 13.58
N VAL A 102 -14.50 14.07 12.86
CA VAL A 102 -13.77 15.30 12.59
C VAL A 102 -14.59 16.25 11.71
N ALA A 103 -15.21 15.73 10.65
CA ALA A 103 -16.01 16.55 9.75
C ALA A 103 -17.26 17.11 10.45
N ALA A 104 -17.94 16.30 11.27
CA ALA A 104 -19.11 16.72 12.05
C ALA A 104 -18.79 17.85 13.04
N LYS A 105 -17.62 17.82 13.70
CA LYS A 105 -17.18 18.92 14.58
C LYS A 105 -17.06 20.26 13.88
N HIS A 106 -16.81 20.26 12.57
CA HIS A 106 -16.67 21.47 11.77
C HIS A 106 -17.89 21.72 10.87
N GLY A 107 -18.97 20.96 11.02
CA GLY A 107 -20.17 21.08 10.17
C GLY A 107 -19.92 20.71 8.69
N MET A 108 -18.85 19.98 8.39
CA MET A 108 -18.44 19.60 7.04
C MET A 108 -18.87 18.17 6.71
N ARG A 109 -19.01 17.86 5.41
CA ARG A 109 -19.25 16.49 4.92
C ARG A 109 -17.92 15.86 4.45
N PRO A 110 -17.53 14.68 4.95
CA PRO A 110 -16.32 14.01 4.47
C PRO A 110 -16.54 13.49 3.04
N ILE A 111 -15.73 13.97 2.08
CA ILE A 111 -15.80 13.57 0.67
C ILE A 111 -14.81 12.43 0.36
N SER A 112 -13.59 12.51 0.90
CA SER A 112 -12.54 11.52 0.70
C SER A 112 -11.60 11.51 1.90
N GLN A 113 -11.09 10.34 2.27
CA GLN A 113 -10.14 10.20 3.37
C GLN A 113 -9.05 9.18 2.99
N LYS A 114 -7.79 9.59 3.10
CA LYS A 114 -6.60 8.76 2.84
C LYS A 114 -5.67 8.86 4.05
N LEU A 115 -5.23 7.73 4.60
CA LEU A 115 -4.18 7.70 5.62
C LEU A 115 -2.90 7.13 5.03
N GLN A 116 -1.84 7.91 5.12
CA GLN A 116 -0.49 7.53 4.68
C GLN A 116 0.48 7.77 5.84
N VAL A 117 1.21 6.73 6.23
CA VAL A 117 2.16 6.75 7.33
C VAL A 117 3.53 6.37 6.80
N THR A 118 4.48 7.29 6.89
CA THR A 118 5.89 7.01 6.59
C THR A 118 6.55 6.43 7.84
N ALA A 119 7.14 5.23 7.71
CA ALA A 119 7.77 4.49 8.80
C ALA A 119 9.08 3.84 8.34
N LEU A 120 9.75 3.11 9.23
CA LEU A 120 10.88 2.25 8.87
C LEU A 120 10.47 0.79 9.06
N CYS A 121 10.68 -0.04 8.03
CA CYS A 121 10.41 -1.47 8.14
C CYS A 121 11.45 -2.15 9.04
N GLU A 122 11.09 -3.30 9.62
CA GLU A 122 11.96 -4.06 10.52
C GLU A 122 13.35 -4.35 9.92
N ARG A 123 13.42 -4.63 8.61
CA ARG A 123 14.69 -4.84 7.89
C ARG A 123 15.57 -3.60 7.88
N CYS A 124 14.97 -2.41 7.68
CA CYS A 124 15.68 -1.14 7.67
C CYS A 124 16.05 -0.68 9.07
N GLN A 125 15.20 -0.94 10.06
CA GLN A 125 15.52 -0.69 11.47
C GLN A 125 16.73 -1.52 11.91
N LYS A 126 16.76 -2.82 11.58
CA LYS A 126 17.93 -3.70 11.86
C LYS A 126 19.20 -3.24 11.14
N ARG A 127 19.10 -2.79 9.88
CA ARG A 127 20.25 -2.23 9.13
C ARG A 127 20.78 -0.92 9.71
N LYS A 128 19.90 -0.04 10.20
CA LYS A 128 20.33 1.20 10.87
C LYS A 128 20.95 0.89 12.24
N ALA A 129 20.40 -0.05 13.01
CA ALA A 129 20.95 -0.46 14.29
C ALA A 129 22.32 -1.17 14.17
N ALA A 130 22.59 -1.82 13.03
CA ALA A 130 23.86 -2.48 12.75
C ALA A 130 24.95 -1.55 12.18
N ARG A 131 24.66 -0.26 11.99
CA ARG A 131 25.62 0.74 11.53
C ARG A 131 25.96 1.66 12.71
N PRO A 132 27.15 1.51 13.34
CA PRO A 132 27.61 2.43 14.36
C PRO A 132 27.85 3.83 13.78
#